data_AF-A0A5C3QJ34-F1
#
_entry.id   AF-A0A5C3QJ34-F1
#
_cell.length_a   1.000
_cell.length_b   1.000
_cell.length_c   1.000
_cell.angle_alpha   90.00
_cell.angle_beta   90.00
_cell.angle_gamma   90.00
#
_symmetry.space_group_name_H-M   'P 1'
#
loop_
_entity.id
_entity.type
_entity.pdbx_description
1 polymer ?
#
loop_
_entity_poly.entity_id
_entity_poly.type
_entity_poly.pdbx_seq_one_letter_code
_entity_poly.pdbx_strand_id
1 'polypeptide(L)'
;MSLFPHDGMKALPYSQGVTISATALGGCTFDGVILDLPEDDGKTLYVDGKSAGGVDLKESIVALLDLASETLACSALVIVLDKADPALSSVLHSLMYVGGAIVTKPMFRAAPGAVLVGMDV
;
A
#
# COMPACT_ATOMS: atom_id res chain seq x y z
N MET A 1 6.95 2.86 11.52
CA MET A 1 5.61 3.16 12.08
C MET A 1 4.78 1.91 11.89
N SER A 2 4.23 1.30 12.94
CA SER A 2 3.46 0.06 12.76
C SER A 2 2.13 0.40 12.09
N LEU A 3 1.90 -0.20 10.92
CA LEU A 3 0.68 -0.02 10.12
C LEU A 3 -0.58 -0.49 10.87
N PHE A 4 -0.45 -1.51 11.70
CA PHE A 4 -1.52 -2.10 12.51
C PHE A 4 -1.14 -2.14 14.00
N PRO A 5 -1.27 -1.02 14.74
CA PRO A 5 -0.86 -0.94 16.14
C PRO A 5 -1.73 -1.81 17.08
N HIS A 6 -2.97 -2.12 16.70
CA HIS A 6 -3.90 -2.93 17.50
C HIS A 6 -4.03 -4.38 17.04
N ASP A 7 -3.96 -4.63 15.72
CA ASP A 7 -4.18 -5.97 15.14
C ASP A 7 -2.90 -6.63 14.62
N GLY A 8 -1.73 -6.00 14.82
CA GLY A 8 -0.43 -6.54 14.38
C GLY A 8 -0.20 -7.98 14.83
N MET A 9 -0.60 -8.36 16.05
CA MET A 9 -0.46 -9.75 16.54
C MET A 9 -1.36 -10.77 15.85
N LYS A 10 -2.50 -10.36 15.27
CA LYS A 10 -3.39 -11.25 14.50
C LYS A 10 -2.97 -11.34 13.02
N ALA A 11 -2.37 -10.27 12.50
CA ALA A 11 -1.82 -10.20 11.16
C ALA A 11 -0.45 -10.89 11.03
N LEU A 12 0.35 -10.95 12.12
CA LEU A 12 1.71 -11.51 12.13
C LEU A 12 1.88 -12.90 11.48
N PRO A 13 1.03 -13.92 11.73
CA PRO A 13 1.19 -15.23 11.09
C PRO A 13 0.88 -15.22 9.59
N TYR A 14 0.21 -14.18 9.10
CA TYR A 14 -0.23 -14.01 7.72
C TYR A 14 0.49 -12.85 7.01
N SER A 15 1.39 -12.16 7.72
CA SER A 15 2.08 -10.98 7.21
C SER A 15 3.48 -11.34 6.75
N GLN A 16 3.77 -11.11 5.46
CA GLN A 16 5.13 -11.16 4.95
C GLN A 16 5.59 -9.73 4.65
N GLY A 17 6.53 -9.22 5.46
CA GLY A 17 7.18 -7.95 5.17
C GLY A 17 8.00 -8.06 3.88
N VAL A 18 7.76 -7.14 2.95
CA VAL A 18 8.50 -7.07 1.69
C VAL A 18 9.00 -5.64 1.52
N THR A 19 10.33 -5.49 1.52
CA THR A 19 10.95 -4.26 1.07
C THR A 19 11.08 -4.31 -0.45
N ILE A 20 10.38 -3.41 -1.12
CA ILE A 20 10.35 -3.30 -2.57
C ILE A 20 11.35 -2.22 -2.97
N SER A 21 12.50 -2.66 -3.45
CA SER A 21 13.55 -1.79 -4.00
C SER A 21 13.60 -2.05 -5.49
N ALA A 22 12.88 -1.27 -6.30
CA ALA A 22 12.94 -1.43 -7.75
C ALA A 22 13.71 -0.26 -8.38
N THR A 23 14.68 -0.58 -9.23
CA THR A 23 15.32 0.41 -10.12
C THR A 23 14.28 1.08 -11.03
N ALA A 24 13.19 0.37 -11.35
CA ALA A 24 12.02 0.86 -12.07
C ALA A 24 11.20 1.91 -11.28
N LEU A 25 11.42 2.03 -9.97
CA LEU A 25 10.79 3.04 -9.09
C LEU A 25 11.69 4.29 -8.95
N GLY A 26 12.59 4.53 -9.90
CA GLY A 26 13.47 5.71 -9.91
C GLY A 26 14.51 5.73 -8.77
N GLY A 27 14.83 4.58 -8.17
CA GLY A 27 15.75 4.49 -7.02
C GLY A 27 15.09 4.69 -5.65
N CYS A 28 13.76 4.76 -5.60
CA CYS A 28 13.01 4.76 -4.35
C CYS A 28 12.86 3.35 -3.79
N THR A 29 13.05 3.24 -2.47
CA THR A 29 12.71 2.05 -1.69
C THR A 29 11.32 2.25 -1.08
N PHE A 30 10.42 1.30 -1.32
CA PHE A 30 9.12 1.24 -0.69
C PHE A 30 9.10 0.09 0.31
N ASP A 31 8.69 0.37 1.53
CA ASP A 31 8.45 -0.67 2.51
C ASP A 31 6.99 -1.11 2.44
N GLY A 32 6.77 -2.41 2.27
CA GLY A 32 5.46 -3.01 2.18
C GLY A 32 5.31 -4.25 3.05
N VAL A 33 4.06 -4.67 3.20
CA VAL A 33 3.67 -5.88 3.93
C VAL A 33 2.56 -6.54 3.13
N ILE A 34 2.77 -7.80 2.77
CA ILE A 34 1.74 -8.64 2.17
C ILE A 34 0.93 -9.26 3.30
N LEU A 35 -0.38 -9.19 3.19
CA LEU A 35 -1.33 -9.80 4.10
C LEU A 35 -2.12 -10.86 3.33
N ASP A 36 -1.92 -12.12 3.74
CA ASP A 36 -2.58 -13.29 3.17
C ASP A 36 -3.64 -13.80 4.16
N LEU A 37 -4.85 -13.25 4.08
CA LEU A 37 -5.92 -13.62 4.99
C LEU A 37 -6.68 -14.82 4.44
N PRO A 38 -6.92 -15.88 5.24
CA PRO A 38 -7.70 -17.02 4.79
C PRO A 38 -9.22 -16.74 4.70
N GLU A 39 -9.69 -15.57 5.15
CA GLU A 39 -11.11 -15.18 5.16
C GLU A 39 -11.55 -14.41 3.89
N ASP A 40 -10.59 -13.87 3.14
CA ASP A 40 -10.78 -13.18 1.86
C ASP A 40 -9.85 -13.89 0.87
N ASP A 41 -10.38 -14.48 -0.21
CA ASP A 41 -9.67 -15.37 -1.14
C ASP A 41 -8.64 -14.60 -2.02
N GLY A 42 -7.79 -13.78 -1.40
CA GLY A 42 -6.92 -12.84 -2.08
C GLY A 42 -5.84 -12.25 -1.17
N LYS A 43 -4.59 -12.23 -1.66
CA LYS A 43 -3.47 -11.58 -0.97
C LYS A 43 -3.56 -10.08 -1.22
N THR A 44 -3.38 -9.29 -0.17
CA THR A 44 -3.37 -7.83 -0.27
C THR A 44 -1.98 -7.30 0.05
N LEU A 45 -1.39 -6.53 -0.88
CA LEU A 45 -0.12 -5.86 -0.66
C LEU A 45 -0.37 -4.48 -0.04
N TYR A 46 0.14 -4.24 1.16
CA TYR A 46 0.15 -2.92 1.79
C TYR A 46 1.50 -2.26 1.54
N VAL A 47 1.54 -1.00 1.09
CA VAL A 47 2.79 -0.25 0.90
C VAL A 47 2.74 1.09 1.62
N ASP A 48 3.86 1.51 2.22
CA ASP A 48 4.00 2.83 2.83
C ASP A 48 4.32 3.88 1.76
N GLY A 49 3.46 4.89 1.67
CA GLY A 49 3.54 5.95 0.68
C GLY A 49 4.45 7.12 1.08
N LYS A 50 5.31 7.01 2.10
CA LYS A 50 6.22 8.14 2.46
C LYS A 50 7.18 8.52 1.35
N SER A 51 7.52 7.58 0.46
CA SER A 51 8.34 7.84 -0.73
C SER A 51 7.53 8.37 -1.93
N ALA A 52 6.20 8.45 -1.83
CA ALA A 52 5.29 8.86 -2.91
C ALA A 52 5.45 10.33 -3.35
N GLY A 53 5.98 11.21 -2.50
CA GLY A 53 6.11 12.63 -2.80
C GLY A 53 7.24 13.02 -3.75
N GLY A 54 8.16 12.10 -4.06
CA GLY A 54 9.45 12.43 -4.69
C GLY A 54 9.64 12.03 -6.17
N VAL A 55 8.87 11.07 -6.69
CA VAL A 55 9.11 10.47 -8.03
C VAL A 55 7.79 10.26 -8.76
N ASP A 56 7.83 10.21 -10.10
CA ASP A 56 6.70 9.95 -11.02
C ASP A 56 5.76 8.85 -10.49
N LEU A 57 4.76 9.31 -9.72
CA LEU A 57 3.90 8.45 -8.92
C LEU A 57 3.18 7.42 -9.78
N LYS A 58 2.76 7.85 -10.98
CA LYS A 58 2.06 7.00 -11.96
C LYS A 58 2.91 5.78 -12.34
N GLU A 59 4.18 5.96 -12.64
CA GLU A 59 5.06 4.87 -13.11
C GLU A 59 5.39 3.96 -11.94
N SER A 60 5.56 4.56 -10.77
CA SER A 60 5.79 3.82 -9.54
C SER A 60 4.60 2.95 -9.14
N ILE A 61 3.37 3.48 -9.23
CA ILE A 61 2.14 2.74 -8.95
C ILE A 61 1.97 1.60 -9.95
N VAL A 62 2.16 1.86 -11.25
CA VAL A 62 2.04 0.81 -12.27
C VAL A 62 3.06 -0.30 -12.01
N ALA A 63 4.32 0.05 -11.71
CA ALA A 63 5.34 -0.95 -11.36
C ALA A 63 5.01 -1.74 -10.09
N LEU A 64 4.38 -1.08 -9.10
CA LEU A 64 3.92 -1.76 -7.88
C LEU A 64 2.73 -2.68 -8.13
N LEU A 65 1.78 -2.29 -8.98
CA LEU A 65 0.65 -3.12 -9.40
C LEU A 65 1.14 -4.36 -10.18
N ASP A 66 2.08 -4.16 -11.10
CA ASP A 66 2.70 -5.24 -11.88
C ASP A 66 3.43 -6.24 -10.95
N LEU A 67 4.22 -5.73 -10.00
CA LEU A 67 4.89 -6.55 -9.00
C LEU A 67 3.88 -7.29 -8.09
N ALA A 68 2.82 -6.61 -7.67
CA ALA A 68 1.77 -7.18 -6.84
C ALA A 68 1.05 -8.34 -7.57
N SER A 69 0.69 -8.12 -8.83
CA SER A 69 0.00 -9.12 -9.67
C SER A 69 0.92 -10.29 -10.04
N GLU A 70 2.06 -10.01 -10.69
CA GLU A 70 2.90 -11.04 -11.30
C GLU A 70 3.77 -11.76 -10.29
N THR A 71 4.39 -11.03 -9.36
CA THR A 71 5.38 -11.61 -8.44
C THR A 71 4.73 -12.11 -7.15
N LEU A 72 3.75 -11.36 -6.65
CA LEU A 72 3.17 -11.62 -5.33
C LEU A 72 1.78 -12.28 -5.42
N ALA A 73 1.21 -12.42 -6.61
CA ALA A 73 -0.13 -12.96 -6.85
C ALA A 73 -1.18 -12.32 -5.92
N CYS A 74 -1.06 -11.01 -5.72
CA CYS A 74 -1.97 -10.21 -4.92
C CYS A 74 -3.17 -9.78 -5.75
N SER A 75 -4.35 -9.82 -5.13
CA SER A 75 -5.61 -9.40 -5.74
C SER A 75 -5.90 -7.92 -5.49
N ALA A 76 -5.23 -7.32 -4.50
CA ALA A 76 -5.40 -5.92 -4.15
C ALA A 76 -4.08 -5.28 -3.69
N LEU A 77 -3.95 -4.00 -3.99
CA LEU A 77 -2.87 -3.12 -3.53
C LEU A 77 -3.48 -2.04 -2.63
N VAL A 78 -2.93 -1.86 -1.44
CA VAL A 78 -3.33 -0.80 -0.51
C VAL A 78 -2.14 0.10 -0.21
N ILE A 79 -2.27 1.38 -0.51
CA ILE A 79 -1.25 2.40 -0.26
C ILE A 79 -1.63 3.15 1.00
N VAL A 80 -0.69 3.24 1.93
CA VAL A 80 -0.87 3.92 3.21
C VAL A 80 -0.20 5.29 3.17
N LEU A 81 -1.00 6.32 3.36
CA LEU A 81 -0.57 7.72 3.34
C LEU A 81 -0.74 8.32 4.74
N ASP A 82 0.16 9.23 5.10
CA ASP A 82 0.04 9.97 6.35
C ASP A 82 -0.86 11.20 6.14
N LYS A 83 -1.86 11.40 7.02
CA LYS A 83 -2.71 12.60 7.03
C LYS A 83 -1.92 13.88 7.33
N ALA A 84 -0.79 13.75 8.03
CA ALA A 84 0.08 14.86 8.35
C ALA A 84 0.96 15.30 7.16
N ASP A 85 0.98 14.53 6.07
CA ASP A 85 1.80 14.85 4.90
C ASP A 85 1.21 16.01 4.09
N PRO A 86 1.94 17.12 3.88
CA PRO A 86 1.46 18.24 3.06
C PRO A 86 1.24 17.86 1.58
N ALA A 87 1.88 16.82 1.07
CA ALA A 87 1.71 16.31 -0.28
C ALA A 87 0.50 15.38 -0.44
N LEU A 88 -0.20 15.04 0.65
CA LEU A 88 -1.33 14.10 0.65
C LEU A 88 -2.37 14.40 -0.43
N SER A 89 -2.77 15.67 -0.58
CA SER A 89 -3.79 16.05 -1.55
C SER A 89 -3.35 15.77 -3.00
N SER A 90 -2.08 15.99 -3.31
CA SER A 90 -1.52 15.75 -4.65
C SER A 90 -1.39 14.24 -4.92
N VAL A 91 -0.95 13.48 -3.91
CA VAL A 91 -0.82 12.03 -3.99
C VAL A 91 -2.20 11.36 -4.11
N LEU A 92 -3.17 11.76 -3.29
CA LEU A 92 -4.55 11.28 -3.37
C LEU A 92 -5.18 11.55 -4.73
N HIS A 93 -5.02 12.78 -5.25
CA HIS A 93 -5.54 13.12 -6.57
C HIS A 93 -4.94 12.23 -7.66
N SER A 94 -3.63 12.01 -7.61
CA SER A 94 -2.93 11.12 -8.54
C SER A 94 -3.40 9.67 -8.41
N LEU A 95 -3.59 9.18 -7.19
CA LEU A 95 -4.08 7.81 -6.94
C LEU A 95 -5.51 7.62 -7.43
N MET A 96 -6.41 8.56 -7.15
CA MET A 96 -7.78 8.51 -7.65
C MET A 96 -7.83 8.54 -9.18
N TYR A 97 -6.92 9.29 -9.81
CA TYR A 97 -6.82 9.34 -11.27
C TYR A 97 -6.44 7.99 -11.89
N VAL A 98 -5.62 7.18 -11.20
CA VAL A 98 -5.20 5.84 -11.65
C VAL A 98 -6.21 4.75 -11.23
N GLY A 99 -7.31 5.13 -10.56
CA GLY A 99 -8.37 4.20 -10.15
C GLY A 99 -8.34 3.80 -8.67
N GLY A 100 -7.52 4.46 -7.85
CA GLY A 100 -7.51 4.24 -6.41
C GLY A 100 -8.76 4.74 -5.70
N ALA A 101 -9.24 3.96 -4.73
CA ALA A 101 -10.39 4.26 -3.90
C ALA A 101 -9.98 4.37 -2.43
N ILE A 102 -10.56 5.32 -1.69
CA ILE A 102 -10.29 5.44 -0.25
C ILE A 102 -10.97 4.29 0.49
N VAL A 103 -10.19 3.52 1.24
CA VAL A 103 -10.70 2.42 2.06
C VAL A 103 -11.18 2.99 3.39
N THR A 104 -12.50 3.21 3.50
CA THR A 104 -13.13 3.76 4.72
C THR A 104 -13.43 2.71 5.78
N LYS A 105 -13.46 1.43 5.40
CA LYS A 105 -13.73 0.29 6.29
C LYS A 105 -12.63 -0.77 6.13
N PRO A 106 -11.42 -0.50 6.64
CA PRO A 106 -10.39 -1.52 6.62
C PRO A 106 -10.72 -2.65 7.59
N MET A 107 -10.38 -3.88 7.19
CA MET A 107 -10.51 -5.11 7.97
C MET A 107 -9.71 -5.03 9.28
N PHE A 108 -8.57 -4.35 9.21
CA PHE A 108 -7.69 -4.07 10.34
C PHE A 108 -7.69 -2.59 10.68
N ARG A 109 -7.62 -2.28 11.98
CA ARG A 109 -7.62 -0.89 12.42
C ARG A 109 -6.27 -0.24 12.08
N ALA A 110 -6.21 0.46 10.95
CA ALA A 110 -5.09 1.32 10.61
C ALA A 110 -4.89 2.42 11.65
N ALA A 111 -3.66 2.91 11.75
CA ALA A 111 -3.34 4.04 12.62
C ALA A 111 -4.27 5.24 12.32
N PRO A 112 -4.80 5.96 13.32
CA PRO A 112 -5.78 7.03 13.12
C PRO A 112 -5.27 8.19 12.25
N GLY A 113 -3.95 8.39 12.21
CA GLY A 113 -3.27 9.34 11.34
C GLY A 113 -3.04 8.85 9.90
N ALA A 114 -3.36 7.60 9.58
CA ALA A 114 -3.17 7.05 8.24
C ALA A 114 -4.45 7.13 7.40
N VAL A 115 -4.28 7.35 6.09
CA VAL A 115 -5.29 7.17 5.05
C VAL A 115 -4.89 5.93 4.26
N LEU A 116 -5.87 5.07 3.99
CA LEU A 116 -5.68 3.90 3.15
C LEU A 116 -6.33 4.13 1.80
N VAL A 117 -5.59 3.87 0.74
CA VAL A 117 -6.08 3.93 -0.65
C VAL A 117 -5.91 2.55 -1.26
N GLY A 118 -7.02 1.90 -1.57
CA GLY A 118 -7.06 0.58 -2.18
C GLY A 118 -7.16 0.67 -3.71
N MET A 119 -6.54 -0.27 -4.38
CA MET A 119 -6.58 -0.48 -5.82
C MET A 119 -6.75 -1.97 -6.07
N ASP A 120 -7.67 -2.32 -6.97
CA ASP A 120 -7.80 -3.68 -7.44
C ASP A 120 -6.69 -3.97 -8.46
N VAL A 121 -6.15 -5.19 -8.41
CA VAL A 121 -5.05 -5.67 -9.25
C VAL A 121 -5.58 -6.61 -10.33
#